data_AF-A0A1Q6EYD6-F1
#
_entry.id   AF-A0A1Q6EYD6-F1
#
_cell.length_a   1.000
_cell.length_b   1.000
_cell.length_c   1.000
_cell.angle_alpha   90.00
_cell.angle_beta   90.00
_cell.angle_gamma   90.00
#
_symmetry.space_group_name_H-M   'P 1'
#
loop_
_entity.id
_entity.type
_entity.pdbx_description
1 polymer ?
#
loop_
_entity_poly.entity_id
_entity_poly.type
_entity_poly.pdbx_seq_one_letter_code
_entity_poly.pdbx_strand_id
1 'polypeptide(L)'
;MKKILNILLGILMAITVVLLVYAIATGGSDAAISLNLVWGYFLFVFAVAAALFCAIFGMIQNPAGIKGTILSLALIIIVVGVSYFYAAGHTVNIVDLQTNGFFGHGETVITETSILVTYVAFVAAFLTAVVTEIWGAFK
;
A
#
# COMPACT_ATOMS: atom_id res chain seq x y z
N MET A 1 20.25 9.69 16.13
CA MET A 1 19.17 9.26 15.19
C MET A 1 18.21 10.40 14.82
N LYS A 2 17.51 11.05 15.77
CA LYS A 2 16.56 12.15 15.46
C LYS A 2 17.15 13.30 14.61
N LYS A 3 18.39 13.71 14.87
CA LYS A 3 19.01 14.83 14.14
C LYS A 3 19.23 14.53 12.65
N ILE A 4 19.66 13.32 12.31
CA ILE A 4 19.90 12.88 10.92
C ILE A 4 18.59 12.72 10.15
N LEU A 5 17.58 12.09 10.78
CA LEU A 5 16.23 11.94 10.19
C LEU A 5 15.58 13.30 9.92
N ASN A 6 15.71 14.26 10.83
CA ASN A 6 15.17 15.60 10.63
C ASN A 6 15.88 16.37 9.52
N ILE A 7 17.20 16.18 9.37
CA ILE A 7 17.96 16.77 8.26
C ILE A 7 17.53 16.17 6.92
N LEU A 8 17.40 14.84 6.85
CA LEU A 8 16.91 14.14 5.67
C LEU A 8 15.49 14.60 5.28
N LEU A 9 14.59 14.67 6.26
CA LEU A 9 13.24 15.21 6.07
C LEU A 9 13.28 16.64 5.55
N GLY A 10 14.13 17.49 6.14
CA GLY A 10 14.33 18.86 5.69
C GLY A 10 14.74 18.95 4.22
N ILE A 11 15.64 18.07 3.76
CA ILE A 11 16.08 18.00 2.36
C ILE A 11 14.92 17.56 1.45
N LEU A 12 14.21 16.48 1.81
CA LEU A 12 13.06 15.98 1.03
C LEU A 12 11.98 17.06 0.88
N MET A 13 11.68 17.77 1.96
CA MET A 13 10.73 18.87 1.97
C MET A 13 11.21 20.04 1.11
N ALA A 14 12.49 20.42 1.20
CA ALA A 14 13.06 21.50 0.39
C ALA A 14 12.96 21.20 -1.11
N ILE A 15 13.30 19.97 -1.54
CA ILE A 15 13.16 19.56 -2.94
C ILE A 15 11.70 19.63 -3.37
N THR A 16 10.78 19.12 -2.55
CA THR A 16 9.34 19.15 -2.84
C THR A 16 8.82 20.57 -3.01
N VAL A 17 9.24 21.50 -2.15
CA VAL A 17 8.87 22.92 -2.25
C VAL A 17 9.44 23.56 -3.51
N VAL A 18 10.70 23.29 -3.86
CA VAL A 18 11.33 23.81 -5.08
C VAL A 18 10.57 23.33 -6.33
N LEU A 19 10.22 22.04 -6.38
CA LEU A 19 9.47 21.46 -7.50
C LEU A 19 8.04 22.02 -7.62
N LEU A 20 7.40 22.29 -6.48
CA LEU A 20 6.09 22.94 -6.44
C LEU A 20 6.17 24.38 -6.96
N VAL A 21 7.13 25.17 -6.48
CA VAL A 21 7.34 26.55 -6.95
C VAL A 21 7.66 26.58 -8.44
N TYR A 22 8.49 25.65 -8.92
CA TYR A 22 8.78 25.50 -10.34
C TYR A 22 7.52 25.20 -11.16
N ALA A 23 6.68 24.26 -10.72
CA ALA A 23 5.43 23.92 -11.41
C ALA A 23 4.45 25.11 -11.46
N ILE A 24 4.36 25.89 -10.40
CA ILE A 24 3.55 27.12 -10.37
C ILE A 24 4.13 28.16 -11.35
N ALA A 25 5.44 28.37 -11.32
CA ALA A 25 6.12 29.36 -12.15
C ALA A 25 6.04 29.05 -13.65
N THR A 26 5.97 27.77 -14.04
CA THR A 26 5.83 27.35 -15.44
C THR A 26 4.37 27.16 -15.88
N GLY A 27 3.38 27.45 -15.01
CA GLY A 27 1.97 27.26 -15.31
C GLY A 27 1.58 25.79 -15.52
N GLY A 28 2.31 24.85 -14.91
CA GLY A 28 2.05 23.42 -15.07
C GLY A 28 2.52 22.86 -16.41
N SER A 29 3.65 23.34 -16.94
CA SER A 29 4.24 22.80 -18.17
C SER A 29 4.47 21.28 -18.09
N ASP A 30 4.45 20.60 -19.24
CA ASP A 30 4.70 19.15 -19.33
C ASP A 30 6.00 18.73 -18.65
N ALA A 31 7.05 19.57 -18.76
CA ALA A 31 8.33 19.35 -18.10
C ALA A 31 8.20 19.38 -16.57
N ALA A 32 7.42 20.31 -16.01
CA ALA A 32 7.22 20.43 -14.57
C ALA A 32 6.34 19.29 -14.01
N ILE A 33 5.32 18.88 -14.77
CA ILE A 33 4.50 17.71 -14.44
C ILE A 33 5.36 16.45 -14.41
N SER A 34 6.15 16.21 -15.46
CA SER A 34 7.04 15.06 -15.56
C SER A 34 8.06 15.01 -14.41
N LEU A 35 8.68 16.14 -14.07
CA LEU A 35 9.63 16.21 -12.95
C LEU A 35 8.97 15.88 -11.59
N ASN A 36 7.78 16.43 -11.33
CA ASN A 36 7.03 16.15 -10.10
C ASN A 36 6.58 14.70 -10.03
N LEU A 37 6.21 14.11 -11.18
CA LEU A 37 5.81 12.71 -11.26
C LEU A 37 6.99 11.78 -10.96
N VAL A 38 8.16 12.03 -11.56
CA VAL A 38 9.40 11.27 -11.28
C VAL A 38 9.80 11.40 -9.81
N TRP A 39 9.72 12.61 -9.24
CA TRP A 39 9.97 12.82 -7.81
C TRP A 39 8.99 12.05 -6.93
N GLY A 40 7.70 12.05 -7.27
CA GLY A 40 6.68 11.26 -6.59
C GLY A 40 6.98 9.76 -6.61
N TYR A 41 7.37 9.21 -7.77
CA TYR A 41 7.79 7.81 -7.86
C TYR A 41 9.02 7.50 -7.00
N PHE A 42 10.02 8.39 -7.01
CA PHE A 42 11.19 8.25 -6.16
C PHE A 42 10.82 8.22 -4.67
N LEU A 43 9.98 9.16 -4.21
CA LEU A 43 9.50 9.21 -2.83
C LEU A 43 8.73 7.95 -2.45
N PHE A 44 7.89 7.44 -3.34
CA PHE A 44 7.12 6.23 -3.12
C PHE A 44 8.03 5.00 -2.94
N VAL A 45 8.98 4.80 -3.86
CA VAL A 45 9.95 3.70 -3.76
C VAL A 45 10.79 3.82 -2.49
N PHE A 46 11.25 5.03 -2.17
CA PHE A 46 12.02 5.30 -0.95
C PHE A 46 11.20 5.00 0.31
N ALA A 47 9.92 5.38 0.35
CA ALA A 47 9.03 5.10 1.47
C ALA A 47 8.81 3.60 1.67
N VAL A 48 8.57 2.86 0.58
CA VAL A 48 8.45 1.39 0.63
C VAL A 48 9.74 0.75 1.13
N ALA A 49 10.90 1.16 0.61
CA ALA A 49 12.19 0.65 1.05
C ALA A 49 12.46 0.94 2.53
N ALA A 50 12.16 2.16 3.00
CA ALA A 50 12.30 2.55 4.40
C ALA A 50 11.35 1.76 5.31
N ALA A 51 10.10 1.54 4.90
CA ALA A 51 9.13 0.74 5.65
C ALA A 51 9.60 -0.72 5.78
N LEU A 52 10.07 -1.33 4.70
CA LEU A 52 10.64 -2.68 4.71
C LEU A 52 11.88 -2.75 5.61
N PHE A 53 12.79 -1.79 5.50
CA PHE A 53 13.99 -1.73 6.34
C PHE A 53 13.62 -1.59 7.82
N CYS A 54 12.70 -0.70 8.16
CA CYS A 54 12.21 -0.52 9.53
C CYS A 54 11.54 -1.79 10.07
N ALA A 55 10.73 -2.47 9.26
CA ALA A 55 10.10 -3.73 9.65
C ALA A 55 11.14 -4.81 9.93
N ILE A 56 12.09 -5.02 9.02
CA ILE A 56 13.15 -6.04 9.16
C ILE A 56 14.06 -5.73 10.34
N PHE A 57 14.56 -4.50 10.45
CA PHE A 57 15.48 -4.11 11.51
C PHE A 57 14.80 -4.10 12.89
N GLY A 58 13.53 -3.69 12.95
CA GLY A 58 12.71 -3.80 14.17
C GLY A 58 12.49 -5.25 14.59
N MET A 59 12.27 -6.16 13.64
CA MET A 59 12.17 -7.59 13.91
C MET A 59 13.49 -8.19 14.41
N ILE A 60 14.65 -7.79 13.86
CA ILE A 60 15.97 -8.23 14.32
C ILE A 60 16.24 -7.80 15.77
N GLN A 61 15.85 -6.57 16.13
CA GLN A 61 16.08 -6.05 17.48
C GLN A 61 15.12 -6.64 18.53
N ASN A 62 13.92 -7.05 18.15
CA ASN A 62 12.90 -7.60 19.06
C ASN A 62 12.37 -8.95 18.55
N PRO A 63 13.10 -10.06 18.77
CA PRO A 63 12.71 -11.39 18.30
C PRO A 63 11.43 -11.93 18.93
N ALA A 64 10.97 -11.36 20.05
CA ALA A 64 9.68 -11.71 20.65
C ALA A 64 8.48 -11.35 19.75
N GLY A 65 8.60 -10.29 18.94
CA GLY A 65 7.54 -9.85 18.00
C GLY A 65 7.48 -10.66 16.71
N ILE A 66 8.55 -11.40 16.37
CA ILE A 66 8.66 -12.16 15.11
C ILE A 66 7.54 -13.18 14.95
N LYS A 67 7.12 -13.83 16.03
CA LYS A 67 6.05 -14.86 15.97
C LYS A 67 4.72 -14.26 15.52
N GLY A 68 4.38 -13.06 16.01
CA GLY A 68 3.18 -12.35 15.61
C GLY A 68 3.25 -11.84 14.16
N THR A 69 4.39 -11.29 13.75
CA THR A 69 4.57 -10.79 12.38
C THR A 69 4.57 -11.93 11.36
N ILE A 70 5.28 -13.04 11.62
CA ILE A 70 5.26 -14.22 10.74
C ILE A 70 3.85 -14.79 10.63
N LEU A 71 3.13 -14.90 11.76
CA LEU A 71 1.74 -15.37 11.75
C LEU A 71 0.86 -14.43 10.91
N SER A 72 1.00 -13.10 11.08
CA SER A 72 0.24 -12.13 10.28
C SER A 72 0.55 -12.22 8.78
N LEU A 73 1.83 -12.40 8.42
CA LEU A 73 2.25 -12.53 7.04
C LEU A 73 1.70 -13.82 6.41
N ALA A 74 1.78 -14.95 7.14
CA ALA A 74 1.21 -16.21 6.71
C ALA A 74 -0.31 -16.09 6.51
N LEU A 75 -1.01 -15.40 7.41
CA LEU A 75 -2.44 -15.17 7.33
C LEU A 75 -2.80 -14.32 6.09
N ILE A 76 -2.04 -13.26 5.81
CA ILE A 76 -2.21 -12.45 4.59
C ILE A 76 -2.00 -13.31 3.34
N ILE A 77 -0.93 -14.11 3.29
CA ILE A 77 -0.65 -15.00 2.15
C ILE A 77 -1.80 -15.99 1.94
N ILE A 78 -2.36 -16.55 3.02
CA ILE A 78 -3.52 -17.45 2.95
C ILE A 78 -4.74 -16.71 2.38
N VAL A 79 -5.06 -15.52 2.89
CA VAL A 79 -6.21 -14.73 2.41
C VAL A 79 -6.06 -14.37 0.93
N VAL A 80 -4.88 -13.91 0.51
CA VAL A 80 -4.58 -13.60 -0.88
C VAL A 80 -4.66 -14.84 -1.75
N GLY A 81 -4.06 -15.95 -1.31
CA GLY A 81 -4.06 -17.22 -2.04
C GLY A 81 -5.47 -17.77 -2.24
N VAL A 82 -6.28 -17.84 -1.17
CA VAL A 82 -7.67 -18.31 -1.24
C VAL A 82 -8.50 -17.41 -2.16
N SER A 83 -8.34 -16.08 -2.04
CA SER A 83 -9.04 -15.12 -2.91
C SER A 83 -8.66 -15.31 -4.38
N TYR A 84 -7.36 -15.53 -4.66
CA TYR A 84 -6.86 -15.79 -6.01
C TYR A 84 -7.40 -17.10 -6.58
N PHE A 85 -7.33 -18.20 -5.82
CA PHE A 85 -7.85 -19.49 -6.29
C PHE A 85 -9.37 -19.46 -6.51
N TYR A 86 -10.11 -18.70 -5.70
CA TYR A 86 -11.54 -18.50 -5.90
C TYR A 86 -11.81 -17.73 -7.20
N ALA A 87 -11.15 -16.58 -7.39
CA ALA A 87 -11.30 -15.75 -8.59
C ALA A 87 -10.87 -16.50 -9.86
N ALA A 88 -9.74 -17.22 -9.82
CA ALA A 88 -9.24 -18.02 -10.94
C ALA A 88 -10.12 -19.25 -11.26
N GLY A 89 -10.95 -19.69 -10.31
CA GLY A 89 -11.83 -20.84 -10.47
C GLY A 89 -13.08 -20.58 -11.30
N HIS A 90 -13.37 -19.33 -11.65
CA HIS A 90 -14.57 -18.96 -12.41
C HIS A 90 -14.34 -17.73 -13.30
N THR A 91 -15.24 -17.48 -14.24
CA THR A 91 -15.13 -16.33 -15.16
C THR A 91 -16.14 -15.25 -14.79
N VAL A 92 -15.64 -14.05 -14.54
CA VAL A 92 -16.45 -12.85 -14.35
C VAL A 92 -16.36 -12.00 -15.62
N ASN A 93 -17.50 -11.70 -16.21
CA ASN A 93 -17.59 -10.91 -17.43
C ASN A 93 -17.75 -9.43 -17.08
N ILE A 94 -16.64 -8.69 -17.07
CA ILE A 94 -16.64 -7.23 -16.89
C ILE A 94 -16.63 -6.58 -18.28
N VAL A 95 -17.64 -5.76 -18.56
CA VAL A 95 -17.76 -5.08 -19.86
C VAL A 95 -16.65 -4.05 -20.01
N ASP A 96 -15.92 -4.13 -21.12
CA ASP A 96 -14.99 -3.10 -21.55
C ASP A 96 -15.71 -2.08 -22.44
N LEU A 97 -15.90 -0.87 -21.90
CA LEU A 97 -16.56 0.23 -22.61
C LEU A 97 -15.74 0.78 -23.78
N GLN A 98 -14.43 0.52 -23.84
CA GLN A 98 -13.58 1.01 -24.92
C GLN A 98 -13.66 0.12 -26.15
N THR A 99 -13.77 -1.20 -25.96
CA THR A 99 -13.75 -2.19 -27.05
C THR A 99 -15.12 -2.82 -27.34
N ASN A 100 -16.15 -2.52 -26.54
CA ASN A 100 -17.46 -3.18 -26.55
C ASN A 100 -17.38 -4.70 -26.35
N GLY A 101 -16.33 -5.15 -25.66
CA GLY A 101 -16.05 -6.55 -25.34
C GLY A 101 -16.06 -6.80 -23.84
N PHE A 102 -15.32 -7.82 -23.40
CA PHE A 102 -15.06 -8.10 -21.99
C PHE A 102 -13.56 -8.04 -21.70
N PHE A 103 -13.20 -7.61 -20.49
CA PHE A 103 -11.81 -7.66 -20.03
C PHE A 103 -11.26 -9.09 -20.03
N GLY A 104 -9.94 -9.22 -20.17
CA GLY A 104 -9.28 -10.51 -20.20
C GLY A 104 -9.38 -11.24 -18.86
N HIS A 105 -9.48 -12.56 -18.88
CA HIS A 105 -9.64 -13.37 -17.66
C HIS A 105 -8.57 -13.08 -16.59
N GLY A 106 -7.31 -12.86 -16.98
CA GLY A 106 -6.26 -12.50 -16.02
C GLY A 106 -6.52 -11.18 -15.31
N GLU A 107 -7.03 -10.18 -16.03
CA GLU A 107 -7.36 -8.86 -15.49
C GLU A 107 -8.55 -8.94 -14.53
N THR A 108 -9.57 -9.73 -14.88
CA THR A 108 -10.74 -9.94 -14.03
C THR A 108 -10.37 -10.71 -12.76
N VAL A 109 -9.47 -11.70 -12.85
CA VAL A 109 -8.98 -12.48 -11.69
C VAL A 109 -8.23 -11.59 -10.71
N ILE A 110 -7.30 -10.75 -11.19
CA ILE A 110 -6.54 -9.83 -10.32
C ILE A 110 -7.48 -8.84 -9.64
N THR A 111 -8.41 -8.29 -10.41
CA THR A 111 -9.39 -7.32 -9.90
C THR A 111 -10.25 -7.94 -8.80
N GLU A 112 -10.85 -9.10 -9.06
CA GLU A 112 -11.69 -9.78 -8.09
C GLU A 112 -10.91 -10.22 -6.85
N THR A 113 -9.69 -10.75 -7.03
CA THR A 113 -8.78 -11.08 -5.91
C THR A 113 -8.57 -9.88 -5.01
N SER A 114 -8.30 -8.70 -5.58
CA SER A 114 -8.07 -7.47 -4.81
C SER A 114 -9.30 -7.02 -4.03
N ILE A 115 -10.49 -7.17 -4.62
CA ILE A 115 -11.78 -6.84 -3.99
C ILE A 115 -12.04 -7.78 -2.80
N LEU A 116 -11.87 -9.09 -3.00
CA LEU A 116 -12.06 -10.09 -1.95
C LEU A 116 -11.10 -9.89 -0.77
N VAL A 117 -9.81 -9.67 -1.05
CA VAL A 117 -8.81 -9.35 -0.02
C VAL A 117 -9.20 -8.10 0.75
N THR A 118 -9.69 -7.07 0.06
CA THR A 118 -10.15 -5.81 0.68
C THR A 118 -11.34 -6.04 1.61
N TYR A 119 -12.34 -6.82 1.19
CA TYR A 119 -13.49 -7.13 2.03
C TYR A 119 -13.09 -7.90 3.29
N VAL A 120 -12.23 -8.92 3.16
CA VAL A 120 -11.74 -9.68 4.30
C VAL A 120 -10.97 -8.78 5.28
N ALA A 121 -10.09 -7.92 4.75
CA ALA A 121 -9.32 -6.98 5.57
C ALA A 121 -10.25 -5.99 6.30
N PHE A 122 -11.29 -5.48 5.64
CA PHE A 122 -12.23 -4.55 6.24
C PHE A 122 -13.03 -5.19 7.38
N VAL A 123 -13.54 -6.41 7.17
CA VAL A 123 -14.25 -7.16 8.22
C VAL A 123 -13.32 -7.46 9.39
N ALA A 124 -12.09 -7.92 9.12
CA ALA A 124 -11.11 -8.19 10.17
C ALA A 124 -10.77 -6.92 10.98
N ALA A 125 -10.59 -5.78 10.31
CA ALA A 125 -10.33 -4.51 10.98
C ALA A 125 -11.51 -4.06 11.84
N PHE A 126 -12.74 -4.14 11.32
CA PHE A 126 -13.96 -3.81 12.05
C PHE A 126 -14.13 -4.69 13.29
N LEU A 127 -14.02 -6.01 13.14
CA LEU A 127 -14.14 -6.95 14.26
C LEU A 127 -13.06 -6.69 15.31
N THR A 128 -11.81 -6.45 14.87
CA THR A 128 -10.71 -6.13 15.79
C THR A 128 -11.00 -4.85 16.58
N ALA A 129 -11.49 -3.81 15.92
CA ALA A 129 -11.86 -2.56 16.57
C ALA A 129 -12.97 -2.78 17.61
N VAL A 130 -14.08 -3.42 17.23
CA VAL A 130 -15.21 -3.69 18.12
C VAL A 130 -14.79 -4.53 19.34
N VAL A 131 -14.06 -5.62 19.13
CA VAL A 131 -13.61 -6.50 20.22
C VAL A 131 -12.67 -5.75 21.17
N THR A 132 -11.75 -4.95 20.62
CA THR A 132 -10.79 -4.19 21.44
C THR A 132 -11.49 -3.11 22.28
N GLU A 133 -12.45 -2.40 21.70
CA GLU A 133 -13.26 -1.38 22.40
C GLU A 133 -14.12 -2.00 23.50
N ILE A 134 -14.82 -3.10 23.20
CA ILE A 134 -15.64 -3.80 24.19
C ILE A 134 -14.78 -4.32 25.34
N TRP A 135 -13.65 -4.95 25.03
CA TRP A 135 -12.76 -5.48 26.06
C TRP A 135 -12.10 -4.38 26.90
N GLY A 136 -11.78 -3.24 26.27
CA GLY A 136 -11.34 -2.03 26.95
C GLY A 136 -12.39 -1.44 27.88
N ALA A 137 -13.67 -1.49 27.51
CA ALA A 137 -14.78 -1.01 28.35
C ALA A 137 -15.03 -1.88 29.60
N PHE A 138 -14.58 -3.14 29.61
CA PHE A 138 -14.71 -4.06 30.74
C PHE A 138 -13.48 -4.11 31.65
N LYS A 139 -12.45 -3.31 31.37
CA LYS A 139 -11.24 -3.20 32.18
C LYS A 139 -11.21 -1.89 32.96
#